data_AF-A0A218P7D0-F1
#
_entry.id   AF-A0A218P7D0-F1
#
_cell.length_a   1.000
_cell.length_b   1.000
_cell.length_c   1.000
_cell.angle_alpha   90.00
_cell.angle_beta   90.00
_cell.angle_gamma   90.00
#
_symmetry.space_group_name_H-M   'P 1'
#
loop_
_entity.id
_entity.type
_entity.pdbx_description
1 polymer ?
#
loop_
_entity_poly.entity_id
_entity_poly.type
_entity_poly.pdbx_seq_one_letter_code
_entity_poly.pdbx_strand_id
1 'polypeptide(L)'
;MYLVTLRFRAYPLSFSLSSPNELSQELMPLDGPLAFAEYYRTKLSHDPDWRIKYLEDVLTARELEWVSNIRSSYLLPCTVNEERLTITTPMGFKVVFNVNGEARYEFSERQHPKKWESSQIFLRLGRRDDIIKVEILRNSLGVSLTKRTKGLPSSQSGPYKAVDYSLRLYTPNLMWASIVDGISQRKLRELLYILRKFGVGKKRNMGWGDLLEYHIYELKSRNITSSYILHAQGESRFLETWRPISPEKIAGMITKPPKGVEYNRLSLLDSKIGYGAERPPYWRRNLVVKSALFLAE
;
A
#
# COMPACT_ATOMS: atom_id res chain seq x y z
N MET A 1 3.08 -17.62 -9.70
CA MET A 1 3.46 -16.31 -9.13
C MET A 1 3.69 -15.31 -10.26
N TYR A 2 3.31 -14.06 -10.06
CA TYR A 2 3.43 -13.00 -11.06
C TYR A 2 4.02 -11.75 -10.44
N LEU A 3 4.81 -11.02 -11.23
CA LEU A 3 5.19 -9.65 -10.96
C LEU A 3 4.19 -8.74 -11.68
N VAL A 4 3.49 -7.90 -10.92
CA VAL A 4 2.49 -6.96 -11.45
C VAL A 4 3.03 -5.55 -11.32
N THR A 5 3.11 -4.81 -12.42
CA THR A 5 3.41 -3.37 -12.41
C THR A 5 2.13 -2.58 -12.62
N LEU A 6 1.98 -1.48 -11.91
CA LEU A 6 0.79 -0.64 -11.86
C LEU A 6 1.21 0.81 -12.02
N ARG A 7 0.65 1.49 -13.03
CA ARG A 7 0.84 2.92 -13.25
C ARG A 7 -0.39 3.68 -12.81
N PHE A 8 -0.23 4.58 -11.87
CA PHE A 8 -1.30 5.41 -11.33
C PHE A 8 -1.22 6.84 -11.88
N ARG A 9 -2.37 7.52 -11.96
CA ARG A 9 -2.42 8.98 -12.19
C ARG A 9 -1.83 9.73 -10.99
N ALA A 10 -2.20 9.29 -9.80
CA ALA A 10 -1.65 9.70 -8.53
C ALA A 10 -1.59 8.47 -7.63
N TYR A 11 -0.49 8.30 -6.90
CA TYR A 11 -0.24 7.08 -6.11
C TYR A 11 -1.37 6.80 -5.12
N PRO A 12 -1.65 5.52 -4.81
CA PRO A 12 -2.69 5.19 -3.84
C PRO A 12 -2.27 5.66 -2.45
N LEU A 13 -3.04 6.58 -1.84
CA LEU A 13 -2.74 7.09 -0.51
C LEU A 13 -3.13 6.08 0.57
N SER A 14 -2.16 5.73 1.42
CA SER A 14 -2.38 5.13 2.72
C SER A 14 -1.50 5.84 3.74
N PHE A 15 -2.08 6.22 4.87
CA PHE A 15 -1.37 6.91 5.95
C PHE A 15 -1.69 6.27 7.28
N SER A 16 -0.71 6.27 8.17
CA SER A 16 -0.90 6.02 9.60
C SER A 16 -0.36 7.19 10.41
N LEU A 17 -0.91 7.34 11.61
CA LEU A 17 -0.43 8.32 12.57
C LEU A 17 0.88 7.80 13.17
N SER A 18 2.00 8.46 12.86
CA SER A 18 3.34 8.11 13.38
C SER A 18 3.71 8.89 14.63
N SER A 19 3.16 10.08 14.80
CA SER A 19 3.38 10.98 15.95
C SER A 19 2.18 11.92 16.11
N PRO A 20 2.05 12.66 17.22
CA PRO A 20 1.01 13.69 17.34
C PRO A 20 1.04 14.62 16.13
N ASN A 21 -0.05 14.63 15.38
CA ASN A 21 -0.20 15.41 14.14
C ASN A 21 0.81 15.08 13.03
N GLU A 22 1.40 13.88 13.00
CA GLU A 22 2.16 13.40 11.84
C GLU A 22 1.48 12.18 11.23
N LEU A 23 1.19 12.27 9.92
CA LEU A 23 0.70 11.18 9.10
C LEU A 23 1.83 10.71 8.18
N SER A 24 2.30 9.49 8.40
CA SER A 24 3.32 8.87 7.56
C SER A 24 2.70 7.95 6.53
N GLN A 25 3.20 8.01 5.30
CA GLN A 25 2.77 7.12 4.22
C GLN A 25 3.05 5.67 4.60
N GLU A 26 2.03 4.82 4.52
CA GLU A 26 2.16 3.39 4.74
C GLU A 26 2.16 2.62 3.42
N LEU A 27 2.89 1.51 3.44
CA LEU A 27 2.80 0.52 2.38
C LEU A 27 1.51 -0.30 2.50
N MET A 28 0.86 -0.52 1.37
CA MET A 28 -0.36 -1.32 1.30
C MET A 28 -0.13 -2.60 0.49
N PRO A 29 -0.56 -3.76 0.97
CA PRO A 29 -0.63 -4.97 0.17
C PRO A 29 -1.68 -4.84 -0.95
N LEU A 30 -1.39 -5.41 -2.12
CA LEU A 30 -2.29 -5.45 -3.28
C LEU A 30 -3.42 -6.50 -3.15
N ASP A 31 -3.25 -7.53 -2.34
CA ASP A 31 -4.25 -8.56 -2.09
C ASP A 31 -5.53 -8.02 -1.44
N GLY A 32 -5.47 -6.93 -0.66
CA GLY A 32 -6.66 -6.23 -0.18
C GLY A 32 -7.54 -5.68 -1.32
N PRO A 33 -7.02 -4.80 -2.18
CA PRO A 33 -7.70 -4.37 -3.40
C PRO A 33 -8.16 -5.52 -4.30
N LEU A 34 -7.33 -6.54 -4.52
CA LEU A 34 -7.72 -7.70 -5.34
C LEU A 34 -8.87 -8.49 -4.73
N ALA A 35 -8.89 -8.66 -3.41
CA ALA A 35 -9.99 -9.30 -2.70
C ALA A 35 -11.29 -8.49 -2.84
N PHE A 36 -11.22 -7.16 -2.80
CA PHE A 36 -12.37 -6.30 -3.10
C PHE A 36 -12.87 -6.50 -4.54
N ALA A 37 -11.97 -6.50 -5.53
CA ALA A 37 -12.35 -6.71 -6.92
C ALA A 37 -13.02 -8.07 -7.13
N GLU A 38 -12.53 -9.11 -6.44
CA GLU A 38 -13.11 -10.45 -6.48
C GLU A 38 -14.51 -10.48 -5.85
N TYR A 39 -14.65 -9.83 -4.69
CA TYR A 39 -15.93 -9.69 -3.99
C TYR A 39 -16.95 -8.93 -4.85
N TYR A 40 -16.56 -7.80 -5.43
CA TYR A 40 -17.39 -7.04 -6.35
C TYR A 40 -17.87 -7.90 -7.51
N ARG A 41 -16.95 -8.60 -8.18
CA ARG A 41 -17.29 -9.44 -9.33
C ARG A 41 -18.31 -10.52 -8.98
N THR A 42 -18.16 -11.16 -7.82
CA THR A 42 -18.92 -12.36 -7.43
C THR A 42 -20.22 -12.06 -6.71
N LYS A 43 -20.30 -10.98 -5.93
CA LYS A 43 -21.42 -10.70 -5.02
C LYS A 43 -22.15 -9.40 -5.30
N LEU A 44 -21.49 -8.43 -5.94
CA LEU A 44 -22.01 -7.07 -6.04
C LEU A 44 -22.28 -6.58 -7.47
N SER A 45 -21.73 -7.27 -8.47
CA SER A 45 -21.77 -6.83 -9.88
C SER A 45 -23.18 -6.73 -10.46
N HIS A 46 -24.14 -7.44 -9.87
CA HIS A 46 -25.55 -7.45 -10.28
C HIS A 46 -26.40 -6.47 -9.46
N ASP A 47 -25.84 -5.83 -8.42
CA ASP A 47 -26.57 -4.90 -7.57
C ASP A 47 -26.44 -3.47 -8.10
N PRO A 48 -27.56 -2.77 -8.34
CA PRO A 48 -27.55 -1.42 -8.89
C PRO A 48 -26.87 -0.41 -7.95
N ASP A 49 -26.96 -0.62 -6.63
CA ASP A 49 -26.18 0.12 -5.63
C ASP A 49 -25.29 -0.81 -4.80
N TRP A 50 -24.30 -1.40 -5.49
CA TRP A 50 -23.27 -2.24 -4.89
C TRP A 50 -22.58 -1.63 -3.65
N ARG A 51 -22.58 -0.29 -3.49
CA ARG A 51 -21.89 0.38 -2.38
C ARG A 51 -22.62 0.20 -1.06
N ILE A 52 -23.95 0.36 -1.07
CA ILE A 52 -24.79 0.15 0.11
C ILE A 52 -24.66 -1.30 0.54
N LYS A 53 -24.84 -2.23 -0.40
CA LYS A 53 -24.67 -3.65 -0.15
C LYS A 53 -23.28 -4.00 0.40
N TYR A 54 -22.21 -3.48 -0.20
CA TYR A 54 -20.85 -3.66 0.32
C TYR A 54 -20.71 -3.16 1.76
N LEU A 55 -21.28 -2.00 2.10
CA LEU A 55 -21.23 -1.48 3.47
C LEU A 55 -22.04 -2.36 4.42
N GLU A 56 -23.24 -2.78 4.04
CA GLU A 56 -24.07 -3.71 4.82
C GLU A 56 -23.33 -5.01 5.08
N ASP A 57 -22.75 -5.62 4.05
CA ASP A 57 -22.01 -6.86 4.14
C ASP A 57 -20.75 -6.72 5.03
N VAL A 58 -19.99 -5.62 4.90
CA VAL A 58 -18.82 -5.33 5.76
C VAL A 58 -19.21 -5.09 7.22
N LEU A 59 -20.36 -4.46 7.47
CA LEU A 59 -20.80 -4.09 8.83
C LEU A 59 -21.51 -5.23 9.55
N THR A 60 -22.21 -6.10 8.82
CA THR A 60 -23.02 -7.19 9.39
C THR A 60 -22.26 -8.51 9.45
N ALA A 61 -21.36 -8.78 8.51
CA ALA A 61 -20.57 -10.00 8.52
C ALA A 61 -19.39 -9.88 9.51
N ARG A 62 -19.36 -10.74 10.54
CA ARG A 62 -18.23 -10.86 11.48
C ARG A 62 -16.91 -11.10 10.74
N GLU A 63 -16.97 -11.91 9.70
CA GLU A 63 -15.93 -12.09 8.72
C GLU A 63 -16.62 -12.17 7.37
N LEU A 64 -16.51 -11.11 6.57
CA LEU A 64 -16.69 -11.26 5.13
C LEU A 64 -15.84 -12.46 4.71
N GLU A 65 -16.46 -13.44 4.07
CA GLU A 65 -15.77 -14.58 3.47
C GLU A 65 -14.88 -14.05 2.32
N TRP A 66 -13.78 -13.41 2.68
CA TRP A 66 -12.66 -13.12 1.81
C TRP A 66 -11.95 -14.45 1.56
N VAL A 67 -12.63 -15.43 0.95
CA VAL A 67 -12.05 -16.73 0.54
C VAL A 67 -11.23 -16.49 -0.73
N SER A 68 -10.36 -15.50 -0.66
CA SER A 68 -9.37 -15.21 -1.67
C SER A 68 -8.08 -15.84 -1.22
N ASN A 69 -7.64 -16.88 -1.93
CA ASN A 69 -6.31 -17.44 -1.76
C ASN A 69 -5.22 -16.54 -2.34
N ILE A 70 -5.60 -15.37 -2.88
CA ILE A 70 -4.68 -14.37 -3.40
C ILE A 70 -3.81 -13.87 -2.26
N ARG A 71 -2.49 -13.94 -2.47
CA ARG A 71 -1.52 -13.30 -1.60
C ARG A 71 -0.66 -12.38 -2.42
N SER A 72 -0.39 -11.20 -1.89
CA SER A 72 0.55 -10.29 -2.52
C SER A 72 1.59 -9.74 -1.56
N SER A 73 2.67 -9.22 -2.12
CA SER A 73 3.55 -8.29 -1.40
C SER A 73 2.87 -6.92 -1.25
N TYR A 74 3.54 -6.02 -0.54
CA TYR A 74 3.28 -4.58 -0.66
C TYR A 74 3.33 -4.12 -2.11
N LEU A 75 2.54 -3.08 -2.40
CA LEU A 75 2.81 -2.17 -3.49
C LEU A 75 4.07 -1.40 -3.15
N LEU A 76 5.13 -1.68 -3.89
CA LEU A 76 6.44 -1.04 -3.72
C LEU A 76 6.71 -0.10 -4.88
N PRO A 77 7.34 1.06 -4.65
CA PRO A 77 7.65 1.99 -5.71
C PRO A 77 8.68 1.38 -6.67
N CYS A 78 8.50 1.64 -7.96
CA CYS A 78 9.39 1.11 -8.99
C CYS A 78 9.68 2.11 -10.11
N THR A 79 10.80 1.89 -10.78
CA THR A 79 11.21 2.60 -11.99
C THR A 79 11.50 1.58 -13.08
N VAL A 80 11.10 1.86 -14.31
CA VAL A 80 11.43 1.05 -15.47
C VAL A 80 12.39 1.85 -16.34
N ASN A 81 13.52 1.25 -16.68
CA ASN A 81 14.43 1.74 -17.69
C ASN A 81 14.64 0.62 -18.72
N GLU A 82 14.17 0.81 -19.94
CA GLU A 82 14.12 -0.23 -20.99
C GLU A 82 13.43 -1.50 -20.47
N GLU A 83 14.14 -2.64 -20.43
CA GLU A 83 13.67 -3.93 -19.92
C GLU A 83 14.06 -4.17 -18.46
N ARG A 84 14.57 -3.15 -17.74
CA ARG A 84 14.97 -3.25 -16.34
C ARG A 84 14.00 -2.52 -15.42
N LEU A 85 13.27 -3.28 -14.63
CA LEU A 85 12.43 -2.79 -13.54
C LEU A 85 13.22 -2.80 -12.23
N THR A 86 13.37 -1.65 -11.59
CA THR A 86 13.97 -1.54 -10.25
C THR A 86 12.88 -1.25 -9.23
N ILE A 87 12.81 -2.03 -8.16
CA ILE A 87 11.89 -1.87 -7.02
C ILE A 87 12.68 -1.48 -5.78
N THR A 88 12.19 -0.52 -5.02
CA THR A 88 12.75 -0.18 -3.70
C THR A 88 11.97 -0.88 -2.60
N THR A 89 12.65 -1.66 -1.75
CA THR A 89 12.04 -2.47 -0.68
C THR A 89 11.76 -1.67 0.59
N PRO A 90 10.90 -2.14 1.51
CA PRO A 90 10.63 -1.47 2.79
C PRO A 90 11.87 -1.16 3.66
N MET A 91 12.92 -1.96 3.56
CA MET A 91 14.21 -1.77 4.24
C MET A 91 15.22 -1.02 3.40
N GLY A 92 14.86 -0.63 2.17
CA GLY A 92 15.66 0.26 1.33
C GLY A 92 16.64 -0.43 0.39
N PHE A 93 16.49 -1.73 0.15
CA PHE A 93 17.22 -2.43 -0.90
C PHE A 93 16.65 -2.05 -2.27
N LYS A 94 17.50 -2.08 -3.30
CA LYS A 94 17.07 -2.00 -4.70
C LYS A 94 17.06 -3.39 -5.31
N VAL A 95 15.94 -3.78 -5.87
CA VAL A 95 15.71 -5.11 -6.44
C VAL A 95 15.46 -4.94 -7.92
N VAL A 96 16.25 -5.60 -8.75
CA VAL A 96 16.20 -5.43 -10.19
C VAL A 96 15.51 -6.65 -10.81
N PHE A 97 14.61 -6.41 -11.75
CA PHE A 97 14.00 -7.43 -12.57
C PHE A 97 14.26 -7.12 -14.03
N ASN A 98 14.67 -8.12 -14.78
CA ASN A 98 14.59 -8.09 -16.22
C ASN A 98 13.16 -8.48 -16.63
N VAL A 99 12.50 -7.63 -17.42
CA VAL A 99 11.09 -7.73 -17.81
C VAL A 99 10.93 -7.84 -19.33
N ASN A 100 11.57 -8.84 -19.94
CA ASN A 100 11.38 -9.16 -21.36
C ASN A 100 10.37 -10.32 -21.53
N GLY A 101 9.07 -9.98 -21.50
CA GLY A 101 7.95 -10.95 -21.53
C GLY A 101 7.75 -11.71 -20.23
N GLU A 102 8.81 -12.30 -19.67
CA GLU A 102 8.88 -12.88 -18.32
C GLU A 102 9.67 -11.97 -17.38
N ALA A 103 9.35 -12.02 -16.08
CA ALA A 103 10.13 -11.33 -15.06
C ALA A 103 11.17 -12.27 -14.45
N ARG A 104 12.44 -11.86 -14.47
CA ARG A 104 13.55 -12.56 -13.80
C ARG A 104 14.21 -11.64 -12.80
N TYR A 105 14.37 -12.13 -11.57
CA TYR A 105 15.03 -11.37 -10.52
C TYR A 105 16.55 -11.37 -10.76
N GLU A 106 17.10 -10.19 -11.03
CA GLU A 106 18.52 -9.90 -11.01
C GLU A 106 18.85 -9.40 -9.60
N PHE A 107 19.65 -10.17 -8.87
CA PHE A 107 19.98 -9.91 -7.46
C PHE A 107 20.31 -8.44 -7.19
N SER A 108 19.92 -7.95 -6.00
CA SER A 108 20.23 -6.59 -5.56
C SER A 108 21.75 -6.38 -5.47
N GLU A 109 22.38 -5.73 -6.45
CA GLU A 109 23.80 -5.42 -6.39
C GLU A 109 24.11 -4.46 -5.23
N ARG A 110 24.96 -4.92 -4.29
CA ARG A 110 25.85 -4.14 -3.41
C ARG A 110 25.29 -2.82 -2.87
N GLN A 111 24.11 -2.82 -2.26
CA GLN A 111 23.58 -1.63 -1.59
C GLN A 111 23.22 -1.92 -0.14
N HIS A 112 23.74 -1.08 0.75
CA HIS A 112 23.29 -1.02 2.14
C HIS A 112 21.84 -0.51 2.20
N PRO A 113 21.07 -0.92 3.23
CA PRO A 113 19.73 -0.41 3.45
C PRO A 113 19.78 1.13 3.52
N LYS A 114 19.17 1.80 2.54
CA LYS A 114 18.99 3.25 2.56
C LYS A 114 17.61 3.57 3.09
N LYS A 115 17.54 4.43 4.12
CA LYS A 115 16.25 4.99 4.54
C LYS A 115 15.56 5.61 3.32
N TRP A 116 14.27 5.34 3.18
CA TRP A 116 13.46 5.98 2.16
C TRP A 116 13.56 7.49 2.34
N GLU A 117 13.96 8.18 1.27
CA GLU A 117 13.88 9.63 1.22
C GLU A 117 12.43 10.04 1.42
N SER A 118 12.18 11.02 2.29
CA SER A 118 10.82 11.45 2.57
C SER A 118 10.66 12.94 2.35
N SER A 119 9.64 13.32 1.60
CA SER A 119 9.14 14.69 1.53
C SER A 119 8.15 14.93 2.66
N GLN A 120 8.30 16.06 3.35
CA GLN A 120 7.37 16.48 4.40
C GLN A 120 6.48 17.60 3.86
N ILE A 121 5.16 17.41 3.87
CA ILE A 121 4.18 18.39 3.45
C ILE A 121 3.38 18.81 4.69
N PHE A 122 3.30 20.11 4.96
CA PHE A 122 2.47 20.63 6.05
C PHE A 122 1.05 20.87 5.55
N LEU A 123 0.10 20.10 6.06
CA LEU A 123 -1.34 20.33 5.92
C LEU A 123 -1.86 21.11 7.11
N ARG A 124 -2.10 22.40 6.91
CA ARG A 124 -2.82 23.21 7.89
C ARG A 124 -4.32 23.04 7.68
N LEU A 125 -4.99 22.32 8.57
CA LEU A 125 -6.45 22.23 8.57
C LEU A 125 -7.03 23.37 9.40
N GLY A 126 -7.13 24.54 8.77
CA GLY A 126 -7.78 25.71 9.35
C GLY A 126 -9.29 25.67 9.11
N ARG A 127 -10.07 25.12 10.04
CA ARG A 127 -11.55 25.07 9.93
C ARG A 127 -12.22 26.44 9.69
N ARG A 128 -11.52 27.56 9.94
CA ARG A 128 -12.05 28.93 9.78
C ARG A 128 -11.41 29.70 8.62
N ASP A 129 -10.12 29.48 8.32
CA ASP A 129 -9.44 30.12 7.19
C ASP A 129 -9.95 29.62 5.85
N ASP A 130 -10.28 28.33 5.75
CA ASP A 130 -10.82 27.78 4.52
C ASP A 130 -12.24 28.26 4.26
N ILE A 131 -13.04 28.57 5.30
CA ILE A 131 -14.35 29.21 5.13
C ILE A 131 -14.19 30.62 4.54
N ILE A 132 -13.21 31.39 5.03
CA ILE A 132 -12.94 32.73 4.50
C ILE A 132 -12.42 32.64 3.06
N LYS A 133 -11.50 31.72 2.76
CA LYS A 133 -11.00 31.49 1.38
C LYS A 133 -12.12 31.03 0.44
N VAL A 134 -12.99 30.13 0.89
CA VAL A 134 -14.16 29.66 0.13
C VAL A 134 -15.16 30.78 -0.06
N GLU A 135 -15.38 31.66 0.92
CA GLU A 135 -16.26 32.83 0.78
C GLU A 135 -15.67 33.87 -0.19
N ILE A 136 -14.35 34.11 -0.14
CA ILE A 136 -13.63 34.96 -1.12
C ILE A 136 -13.77 34.39 -2.52
N LEU A 137 -13.54 33.07 -2.70
CA LEU A 137 -13.70 32.38 -3.97
C LEU A 137 -15.16 32.40 -4.45
N ARG A 138 -16.12 32.20 -3.55
CA ARG A 138 -17.55 32.28 -3.86
C ARG A 138 -17.92 33.67 -4.39
N ASN A 139 -17.44 34.71 -3.72
CA ASN A 139 -17.67 36.10 -4.11
C ASN A 139 -17.00 36.43 -5.45
N SER A 140 -15.77 35.94 -5.69
CA SER A 140 -15.09 36.15 -6.98
C SER A 140 -15.75 35.42 -8.14
N LEU A 141 -16.44 34.30 -7.87
CA LEU A 141 -17.20 33.54 -8.85
C LEU A 141 -18.67 33.99 -8.98
N GLY A 142 -19.09 35.04 -8.26
CA GLY A 142 -20.46 35.56 -8.34
C GLY A 142 -21.56 34.60 -7.84
N VAL A 143 -21.20 33.59 -7.04
CA VAL A 143 -22.15 32.57 -6.58
C VAL A 143 -22.93 33.09 -5.37
N SER A 144 -24.24 33.27 -5.51
CA SER A 144 -25.13 33.63 -4.40
C SER A 144 -25.66 32.39 -3.67
N LEU A 145 -25.48 32.32 -2.34
CA LEU A 145 -26.07 31.25 -1.53
C LEU A 145 -27.57 31.48 -1.30
N THR A 146 -28.37 30.42 -1.42
CA THR A 146 -29.83 30.44 -1.22
C THR A 146 -30.27 30.64 0.25
N LYS A 147 -29.35 30.46 1.21
CA LYS A 147 -29.56 30.78 2.63
C LYS A 147 -28.37 31.58 3.17
N ARG A 148 -28.62 32.76 3.73
CA ARG A 148 -27.63 33.51 4.53
C ARG A 148 -27.53 32.86 5.91
N THR A 149 -26.42 32.19 6.20
CA THR A 149 -26.10 31.77 7.56
C THR A 149 -25.77 33.01 8.41
N LYS A 150 -26.38 33.11 9.60
CA LYS A 150 -26.11 34.20 10.55
C LYS A 150 -24.65 34.12 11.01
N GLY A 151 -23.84 35.09 10.57
CA GLY A 151 -22.52 35.43 11.11
C GLY A 151 -21.45 34.33 11.04
N LEU A 152 -20.26 34.68 10.56
CA LEU A 152 -19.08 33.86 10.85
C LEU A 152 -18.90 33.88 12.39
N PRO A 153 -18.79 32.73 13.08
CA PRO A 153 -18.62 32.69 14.54
C PRO A 153 -17.41 33.54 14.95
N SER A 154 -17.49 34.30 16.05
CA SER A 154 -16.46 35.26 16.50
C SER A 154 -15.18 34.58 17.01
N SER A 155 -14.06 35.30 17.02
CA SER A 155 -12.70 34.77 17.26
C SER A 155 -12.35 34.47 18.72
N GLN A 156 -13.23 34.74 19.68
CA GLN A 156 -12.81 34.90 21.08
C GLN A 156 -13.27 33.82 22.07
N SER A 157 -13.86 32.69 21.65
CA SER A 157 -14.06 31.58 22.60
C SER A 157 -14.19 30.20 21.95
N GLY A 158 -13.43 29.23 22.47
CA GLY A 158 -13.57 27.79 22.21
C GLY A 158 -12.30 27.08 21.70
N PRO A 159 -12.17 25.75 21.90
CA PRO A 159 -10.97 24.95 21.62
C PRO A 159 -10.84 24.60 20.12
N TYR A 160 -10.87 25.60 19.25
CA TYR A 160 -10.80 25.44 17.79
C TYR A 160 -9.43 25.91 17.28
N LYS A 161 -8.36 25.24 17.70
CA LYS A 161 -7.01 25.47 17.19
C LYS A 161 -6.88 24.87 15.78
N ALA A 162 -6.22 25.59 14.86
CA ALA A 162 -5.76 24.99 13.61
C ALA A 162 -4.91 23.76 13.96
N VAL A 163 -5.21 22.62 13.32
CA VAL A 163 -4.40 21.41 13.49
C VAL A 163 -3.50 21.32 12.29
N ASP A 164 -2.22 21.52 12.53
CA ASP A 164 -1.18 21.38 11.52
C ASP A 164 -0.76 19.91 11.50
N TYR A 165 -1.16 19.20 10.45
CA TYR A 165 -0.67 17.86 10.18
C TYR A 165 0.58 17.92 9.31
N SER A 166 1.65 17.27 9.77
CA SER A 166 2.78 16.92 8.92
C SER A 166 2.45 15.64 8.15
N LEU A 167 2.48 15.68 6.82
CA LEU A 167 2.42 14.50 5.97
C LEU A 167 3.84 14.10 5.57
N ARG A 168 4.23 12.87 5.87
CA ARG A 168 5.50 12.31 5.44
C ARG A 168 5.28 11.34 4.28
N LEU A 169 5.77 11.71 3.09
CA LEU A 169 5.67 10.93 1.85
C LEU A 169 7.02 10.35 1.49
N TYR A 170 7.12 9.04 1.40
CA TYR A 170 8.39 8.35 1.14
C TYR A 170 8.66 8.08 -0.34
N THR A 171 7.66 8.23 -1.21
CA THR A 171 7.85 8.00 -2.64
C THR A 171 6.80 8.75 -3.46
N PRO A 172 7.21 9.73 -4.28
CA PRO A 172 6.31 10.37 -5.24
C PRO A 172 6.09 9.52 -6.51
N ASN A 173 6.62 8.29 -6.57
CA ASN A 173 6.53 7.46 -7.77
C ASN A 173 5.08 7.17 -8.17
N LEU A 174 4.83 7.22 -9.49
CA LEU A 174 3.55 6.89 -10.09
C LEU A 174 3.49 5.42 -10.55
N MET A 175 4.64 4.78 -10.69
CA MET A 175 4.75 3.36 -10.98
C MET A 175 5.08 2.57 -9.73
N TRP A 176 4.36 1.47 -9.58
CA TRP A 176 4.44 0.58 -8.43
C TRP A 176 4.45 -0.86 -8.90
N ALA A 177 5.02 -1.74 -8.10
CA ALA A 177 5.06 -3.16 -8.38
C ALA A 177 4.68 -3.99 -7.16
N SER A 178 4.10 -5.15 -7.39
CA SER A 178 3.79 -6.14 -6.36
C SER A 178 3.91 -7.55 -6.91
N ILE A 179 4.35 -8.48 -6.07
CA ILE A 179 4.35 -9.90 -6.38
C ILE A 179 3.02 -10.47 -5.94
N VAL A 180 2.35 -11.19 -6.82
CA VAL A 180 1.04 -11.81 -6.58
C VAL A 180 1.13 -13.32 -6.79
N ASP A 181 0.54 -14.07 -5.87
CA ASP A 181 0.49 -15.52 -5.91
C ASP A 181 -0.91 -16.06 -5.56
N GLY A 182 -1.16 -17.34 -5.86
CA GLY A 182 -2.42 -18.03 -5.54
C GLY A 182 -3.58 -17.74 -6.52
N ILE A 183 -3.28 -17.25 -7.72
CA ILE A 183 -4.28 -16.87 -8.74
C ILE A 183 -3.81 -17.21 -10.16
N SER A 184 -4.72 -17.46 -11.10
CA SER A 184 -4.37 -17.61 -12.52
C SER A 184 -4.21 -16.24 -13.21
N GLN A 185 -3.35 -16.16 -14.22
CA GLN A 185 -3.10 -14.91 -14.95
C GLN A 185 -4.39 -14.29 -15.53
N ARG A 186 -5.29 -15.12 -16.07
CA ARG A 186 -6.60 -14.69 -16.58
C ARG A 186 -7.43 -14.00 -15.51
N LYS A 187 -7.60 -14.67 -14.35
CA LYS A 187 -8.38 -14.14 -13.24
C LYS A 187 -7.74 -12.87 -12.69
N LEU A 188 -6.41 -12.82 -12.56
CA LEU A 188 -5.68 -11.64 -12.13
C LEU A 188 -5.92 -10.44 -13.06
N ARG A 189 -5.89 -10.65 -14.39
CA ARG A 189 -6.20 -9.63 -15.39
C ARG A 189 -7.61 -9.08 -15.25
N GLU A 190 -8.60 -9.94 -15.04
CA GLU A 190 -9.99 -9.52 -14.79
C GLU A 190 -10.12 -8.67 -13.51
N LEU A 191 -9.47 -9.06 -12.41
CA LEU A 191 -9.49 -8.29 -11.16
C LEU A 191 -8.79 -6.93 -11.31
N LEU A 192 -7.65 -6.86 -12.01
CA LEU A 192 -6.96 -5.61 -12.30
C LEU A 192 -7.79 -4.69 -13.21
N TYR A 193 -8.54 -5.26 -14.16
CA TYR A 193 -9.49 -4.50 -14.97
C TYR A 193 -10.61 -3.87 -14.14
N ILE A 194 -11.13 -4.60 -13.15
CA ILE A 194 -12.08 -4.05 -12.16
C ILE A 194 -11.43 -2.92 -11.36
N LEU A 195 -10.20 -3.12 -10.86
CA LEU A 195 -9.46 -2.09 -10.12
C LEU A 195 -9.15 -0.85 -10.97
N ARG A 196 -9.03 -0.96 -12.29
CA ARG A 196 -8.95 0.21 -13.18
C ARG A 196 -10.19 1.11 -13.06
N LYS A 197 -11.38 0.51 -12.91
CA LYS A 197 -12.66 1.23 -12.76
C LYS A 197 -12.91 1.78 -11.35
N PHE A 198 -12.41 1.11 -10.30
CA PHE A 198 -12.66 1.48 -8.91
C PHE A 198 -11.49 2.16 -8.19
N GLY A 199 -10.28 2.04 -8.72
CA GLY A 199 -9.05 2.56 -8.14
C GLY A 199 -8.53 1.67 -7.02
N VAL A 200 -7.38 2.06 -6.48
CA VAL A 200 -6.71 1.38 -5.37
C VAL A 200 -6.55 2.36 -4.21
N GLY A 201 -6.92 1.94 -3.00
CA GLY A 201 -6.82 2.78 -1.81
C GLY A 201 -8.01 3.73 -1.61
N LYS A 202 -7.77 4.89 -0.97
CA LYS A 202 -8.81 5.84 -0.56
C LYS A 202 -8.82 7.09 -1.45
N LYS A 203 -9.94 7.83 -1.40
CA LYS A 203 -10.09 9.18 -1.99
C LYS A 203 -9.96 9.22 -3.53
N ARG A 204 -10.44 8.20 -4.24
CA ARG A 204 -10.54 8.21 -5.71
C ARG A 204 -11.34 9.40 -6.25
N ASN A 205 -12.35 9.89 -5.53
CA ASN A 205 -13.10 11.09 -5.91
C ASN A 205 -12.23 12.35 -6.00
N MET A 206 -11.03 12.32 -5.43
CA MET A 206 -10.00 13.37 -5.51
C MET A 206 -8.85 13.00 -6.46
N GLY A 207 -8.98 11.93 -7.26
CA GLY A 207 -7.99 11.47 -8.24
C GLY A 207 -6.91 10.51 -7.71
N TRP A 208 -6.88 10.23 -6.40
CA TRP A 208 -5.88 9.34 -5.80
C TRP A 208 -6.16 7.86 -6.09
N GLY A 209 -5.10 7.11 -6.39
CA GLY A 209 -5.20 5.67 -6.64
C GLY A 209 -5.91 5.30 -7.94
N ASP A 210 -6.09 6.24 -8.86
CA ASP A 210 -6.65 5.99 -10.19
C ASP A 210 -5.64 5.21 -11.04
N LEU A 211 -5.92 3.94 -11.27
CA LEU A 211 -5.06 3.03 -12.02
C LEU A 211 -5.22 3.27 -13.53
N LEU A 212 -4.16 3.71 -14.18
CA LEU A 212 -4.17 4.02 -15.62
C LEU A 212 -3.84 2.78 -16.46
N GLU A 213 -2.81 2.05 -16.06
CA GLU A 213 -2.23 0.94 -16.82
C GLU A 213 -1.64 -0.11 -15.88
N TYR A 214 -1.60 -1.36 -16.34
CA TYR A 214 -0.96 -2.45 -15.62
C TYR A 214 -0.32 -3.45 -16.58
N HIS A 215 0.76 -4.09 -16.13
CA HIS A 215 1.37 -5.23 -16.81
C HIS A 215 1.52 -6.40 -15.84
N ILE A 216 1.40 -7.61 -16.36
CA ILE A 216 1.51 -8.85 -15.60
C ILE A 216 2.61 -9.68 -16.25
N TYR A 217 3.70 -9.89 -15.52
CA TYR A 217 4.81 -10.71 -15.93
C TYR A 217 4.79 -12.01 -15.14
N GLU A 218 4.97 -13.14 -15.82
CA GLU A 218 5.19 -14.40 -15.11
C GLU A 218 6.53 -14.31 -14.36
N LEU A 219 6.53 -14.67 -13.07
CA LEU A 219 7.71 -14.57 -12.23
C LEU A 219 8.18 -15.97 -11.84
N LYS A 220 9.34 -16.38 -12.37
CA LYS A 220 10.04 -17.62 -12.02
C LYS A 220 11.24 -17.28 -11.16
N SER A 221 11.09 -17.37 -9.84
CA SER A 221 12.20 -17.16 -8.89
C SER A 221 12.01 -18.01 -7.64
N ARG A 222 13.10 -18.61 -7.15
CA ARG A 222 13.15 -19.30 -5.85
C ARG A 222 13.46 -18.35 -4.70
N ASN A 223 14.06 -17.20 -5.00
CA ASN A 223 14.55 -16.25 -4.00
C ASN A 223 13.50 -15.21 -3.59
N ILE A 224 12.31 -15.29 -4.17
CA ILE A 224 11.28 -14.27 -4.03
C ILE A 224 9.93 -14.96 -3.87
N THR A 225 9.12 -14.45 -2.94
CA THR A 225 7.72 -14.85 -2.77
C THR A 225 6.86 -13.60 -2.56
N SER A 226 5.54 -13.78 -2.47
CA SER A 226 4.64 -12.69 -2.06
C SER A 226 4.89 -12.20 -0.62
N SER A 227 5.69 -12.92 0.19
CA SER A 227 5.85 -12.65 1.62
C SER A 227 7.25 -12.13 1.98
N TYR A 228 8.27 -12.59 1.26
CA TYR A 228 9.66 -12.23 1.52
C TYR A 228 10.50 -12.30 0.25
N ILE A 229 11.69 -11.71 0.32
CA ILE A 229 12.75 -11.78 -0.66
C ILE A 229 14.07 -12.17 0.03
N LEU A 230 14.93 -12.86 -0.72
CA LEU A 230 16.30 -13.13 -0.34
C LEU A 230 17.24 -12.20 -1.13
N HIS A 231 18.11 -11.52 -0.38
CA HIS A 231 19.18 -10.68 -0.89
C HIS A 231 20.52 -11.39 -0.69
N ALA A 232 21.47 -11.11 -1.58
CA ALA A 232 22.87 -11.49 -1.42
C ALA A 232 23.72 -10.22 -1.49
N GLN A 233 24.62 -10.03 -0.53
CA GLN A 233 25.55 -8.91 -0.48
C GLN A 233 26.94 -9.44 -0.12
N GLY A 234 27.79 -9.65 -1.13
CA GLY A 234 29.07 -10.32 -0.92
C GLY A 234 28.84 -11.74 -0.43
N GLU A 235 29.44 -12.09 0.70
CA GLU A 235 29.27 -13.40 1.35
C GLU A 235 28.02 -13.47 2.23
N SER A 236 27.48 -12.31 2.64
CA SER A 236 26.29 -12.25 3.50
C SER A 236 25.01 -12.40 2.69
N ARG A 237 24.01 -13.05 3.30
CA ARG A 237 22.68 -13.21 2.72
C ARG A 237 21.64 -12.68 3.68
N PHE A 238 20.60 -12.04 3.16
CA PHE A 238 19.55 -11.44 3.98
C PHE A 238 18.18 -11.90 3.54
N LEU A 239 17.26 -12.03 4.49
CA LEU A 239 15.84 -12.23 4.22
C LEU A 239 15.09 -10.97 4.64
N GLU A 240 14.35 -10.36 3.71
CA GLU A 240 13.50 -9.21 3.98
C GLU A 240 12.02 -9.57 3.79
N THR A 241 11.16 -9.18 4.73
CA THR A 241 9.71 -9.38 4.61
C THR A 241 9.03 -8.24 3.86
N TRP A 242 8.11 -8.57 2.96
CA TRP A 242 7.44 -7.63 2.05
C TRP A 242 5.93 -7.53 2.27
N ARG A 243 5.45 -7.93 3.44
CA ARG A 243 4.05 -7.77 3.84
C ARG A 243 3.96 -7.77 5.37
N PRO A 244 2.82 -7.36 5.96
CA PRO A 244 2.61 -7.48 7.39
C PRO A 244 2.56 -8.95 7.79
N ILE A 245 3.28 -9.30 8.86
CA ILE A 245 3.40 -10.65 9.40
C ILE A 245 3.22 -10.56 10.93
N SER A 246 2.61 -11.58 11.54
CA SER A 246 2.39 -11.60 12.98
C SER A 246 3.72 -11.81 13.73
N PRO A 247 3.84 -11.29 14.96
CA PRO A 247 5.02 -11.50 15.79
C PRO A 247 5.36 -12.99 15.98
N GLU A 248 4.35 -13.85 16.09
CA GLU A 248 4.53 -15.31 16.26
C GLU A 248 5.21 -15.93 15.05
N LYS A 249 4.86 -15.50 13.84
CA LYS A 249 5.53 -15.98 12.62
C LYS A 249 6.96 -15.48 12.51
N ILE A 250 7.25 -14.25 12.93
CA ILE A 250 8.61 -13.73 12.99
C ILE A 250 9.47 -14.55 13.95
N ALA A 251 8.96 -14.85 15.16
CA ALA A 251 9.62 -15.74 16.09
C ALA A 251 9.80 -17.17 15.50
N GLY A 252 8.79 -17.66 14.78
CA GLY A 252 8.85 -18.92 14.05
C GLY A 252 9.96 -18.93 12.99
N MET A 253 10.15 -17.84 12.25
CA MET A 253 11.19 -17.73 11.22
C MET A 253 12.61 -17.76 11.81
N ILE A 254 12.81 -17.19 13.00
CA ILE A 254 14.10 -17.24 13.72
C ILE A 254 14.46 -18.68 14.11
N THR A 255 13.47 -19.45 14.55
CA THR A 255 13.66 -20.83 15.01
C THR A 255 13.70 -21.85 13.88
N LYS A 256 12.88 -21.64 12.85
CA LYS A 256 12.75 -22.51 11.67
C LYS A 256 12.63 -21.63 10.43
N PRO A 257 13.71 -21.51 9.64
CA PRO A 257 13.69 -20.79 8.38
C PRO A 257 12.55 -21.27 7.47
N PRO A 258 11.94 -20.39 6.64
CA PRO A 258 10.85 -20.77 5.75
C PRO A 258 11.24 -21.92 4.82
N LYS A 259 10.29 -22.81 4.51
CA LYS A 259 10.51 -23.88 3.53
C LYS A 259 10.99 -23.31 2.19
N GLY A 260 12.05 -23.89 1.63
CA GLY A 260 12.68 -23.43 0.38
C GLY A 260 13.80 -22.42 0.57
N VAL A 261 14.07 -21.99 1.80
CA VAL A 261 15.24 -21.20 2.17
C VAL A 261 16.35 -22.17 2.59
N GLU A 262 17.51 -22.12 1.92
CA GLU A 262 18.64 -23.04 2.14
C GLU A 262 19.44 -22.77 3.43
N TYR A 263 19.01 -21.81 4.25
CA TYR A 263 19.74 -21.36 5.43
C TYR A 263 19.34 -22.12 6.68
N ASN A 264 20.31 -22.35 7.56
CA ASN A 264 20.10 -23.10 8.79
C ASN A 264 19.65 -22.19 9.92
N ARG A 265 20.01 -20.90 9.88
CA ARG A 265 19.66 -19.93 10.92
C ARG A 265 19.31 -18.56 10.34
N LEU A 266 18.34 -17.90 10.98
CA LEU A 266 17.98 -16.51 10.70
C LEU A 266 18.11 -15.68 11.97
N SER A 267 18.89 -14.61 11.90
CA SER A 267 19.09 -13.65 12.99
C SER A 267 18.38 -12.35 12.65
N LEU A 268 17.41 -11.93 13.47
CA LEU A 268 16.67 -10.69 13.23
C LEU A 268 17.58 -9.47 13.45
N LEU A 269 17.76 -8.66 12.41
CA LEU A 269 18.57 -7.44 12.44
C LEU A 269 17.74 -6.18 12.71
N ASP A 270 16.60 -6.07 12.03
CA ASP A 270 15.71 -4.91 12.14
C ASP A 270 14.25 -5.33 11.97
N SER A 271 13.33 -4.63 12.65
CA SER A 271 11.90 -4.84 12.48
C SER A 271 11.11 -3.55 12.75
N LYS A 272 10.05 -3.35 11.96
CA LYS A 272 9.10 -2.25 12.13
C LYS A 272 7.77 -2.81 12.59
N ILE A 273 7.33 -2.41 13.78
CA ILE A 273 6.06 -2.86 14.38
C ILE A 273 4.98 -1.81 14.15
N GLY A 274 3.74 -2.23 13.92
CA GLY A 274 2.60 -1.34 13.84
C GLY A 274 1.28 -2.08 13.99
N TYR A 275 0.17 -1.38 13.74
CA TYR A 275 -1.17 -1.98 13.76
C TYR A 275 -1.62 -2.36 12.35
N GLY A 276 -2.29 -3.50 12.21
CA GLY A 276 -2.85 -3.98 10.96
C GLY A 276 -3.37 -5.41 11.06
N ALA A 277 -3.28 -6.15 9.96
CA ALA A 277 -3.54 -7.58 9.90
C ALA A 277 -2.60 -8.26 8.91
N GLU A 278 -2.41 -9.57 9.06
CA GLU A 278 -1.64 -10.35 8.08
C GLU A 278 -2.40 -10.60 6.77
N ARG A 279 -3.73 -10.59 6.84
CA ARG A 279 -4.66 -10.86 5.72
C ARG A 279 -5.71 -9.76 5.65
N PRO A 280 -6.33 -9.54 4.48
CA PRO A 280 -7.49 -8.66 4.38
C PRO A 280 -8.59 -9.09 5.38
N PRO A 281 -9.34 -8.13 5.96
CA PRO A 281 -9.19 -6.69 5.77
C PRO A 281 -8.07 -6.08 6.64
N TYR A 282 -7.24 -5.23 6.04
CA TYR A 282 -6.04 -4.65 6.68
C TYR A 282 -6.30 -3.54 7.70
N TRP A 283 -7.56 -3.13 7.90
CA TRP A 283 -7.92 -2.10 8.88
C TRP A 283 -8.14 -2.63 10.30
N ARG A 284 -7.94 -3.93 10.56
CA ARG A 284 -7.95 -4.48 11.92
C ARG A 284 -6.79 -3.89 12.74
N ARG A 285 -6.97 -3.78 14.06
CA ARG A 285 -5.98 -3.19 14.98
C ARG A 285 -5.14 -4.26 15.69
N ASN A 286 -4.65 -5.25 14.96
CA ASN A 286 -3.78 -6.27 15.55
C ASN A 286 -2.32 -5.79 15.49
N LEU A 287 -1.52 -6.15 16.49
CA LEU A 287 -0.08 -5.90 16.45
C LEU A 287 0.54 -6.78 15.36
N VAL A 288 1.26 -6.16 14.43
CA VAL A 288 1.94 -6.83 13.32
C VAL A 288 3.34 -6.26 13.11
N VAL A 289 4.24 -7.09 12.61
CA VAL A 289 5.52 -6.66 12.08
C VAL A 289 5.31 -6.27 10.61
N LYS A 290 5.38 -4.97 10.33
CA LYS A 290 5.18 -4.37 9.00
C LYS A 290 6.32 -4.72 8.05
N SER A 291 7.55 -4.77 8.54
CA SER A 291 8.72 -5.27 7.79
C SER A 291 9.77 -5.79 8.77
N ALA A 292 10.54 -6.78 8.36
CA ALA A 292 11.66 -7.34 9.11
C ALA A 292 12.81 -7.68 8.17
N LEU A 293 14.03 -7.50 8.66
CA LEU A 293 15.28 -7.86 8.00
C LEU A 293 16.00 -8.89 8.86
N PHE A 294 16.40 -10.00 8.24
CA PHE A 294 17.17 -11.06 8.89
C PHE A 294 18.52 -11.23 8.19
N LEU A 295 19.56 -11.49 8.97
CA LEU A 295 20.80 -12.09 8.48
C LEU A 295 20.60 -13.60 8.38
N ALA A 296 21.01 -14.18 7.26
CA ALA A 296 20.95 -15.61 7.03
C ALA A 296 22.34 -16.24 7.12
N GLU A 297 22.44 -17.28 7.96
CA GLU A 297 23.64 -18.07 8.25
C GLU A 297 23.45 -19.55 7.87
#